data_AF-A0A2P7YJP3-F1
#
_entry.id   AF-A0A2P7YJP3-F1
#
_cell.length_a   1.000
_cell.length_b   1.000
_cell.length_c   1.000
_cell.angle_alpha   90.00
_cell.angle_beta   90.00
_cell.angle_gamma   90.00
#
_symmetry.space_group_name_H-M   'P 1'
#
loop_
_entity.id
_entity.type
_entity.pdbx_description
1 polymer ?
#
loop_
_entity_poly.entity_id
_entity_poly.type
_entity_poly.pdbx_seq_one_letter_code
_entity_poly.pdbx_strand_id
1 'polypeptide(L)'
;MSFHLGLDILMSKLPPMGLFINIVHAFVTISLALMTGIALTMYLWIVPIIHIAPDSSTKIKQFTRNTDLGARYQHPMSKILPVLIFLLAITTYMETNHFLKWRWINYLAAMITMAPIGPWETVTVFPINDKMTEMGNALEQSKRTMFGDERDAE
;
A
#
# COMPACT_ATOMS: atom_id res chain seq x y z
N MET A 1 -8.47 39.29 23.93
CA MET A 1 -9.74 39.12 23.19
C MET A 1 -9.52 39.28 21.67
N SER A 2 -8.49 38.65 21.09
CA SER A 2 -8.12 38.87 19.67
C SER A 2 -7.77 37.58 18.90
N PHE A 3 -7.93 36.41 19.52
CA PHE A 3 -7.63 35.12 18.87
C PHE A 3 -8.80 34.60 18.01
N HIS A 4 -10.03 35.05 18.28
CA HIS A 4 -11.21 34.64 17.50
C HIS A 4 -11.25 35.26 16.09
N LEU A 5 -10.84 36.53 15.94
CA LEU A 5 -10.95 37.24 14.66
C LEU A 5 -10.04 36.67 13.56
N GLY A 6 -8.86 36.15 13.92
CA GLY A 6 -7.93 35.54 12.97
C GLY A 6 -8.39 34.18 12.45
N LEU A 7 -9.11 33.42 13.28
CA LEU A 7 -9.65 32.11 12.91
C LEU A 7 -10.79 32.25 11.90
N ASP A 8 -11.67 33.24 12.08
CA ASP A 8 -12.82 33.48 11.19
C ASP A 8 -12.37 33.92 9.79
N ILE A 9 -11.31 34.73 9.70
CA ILE A 9 -10.73 35.15 8.42
C ILE A 9 -10.06 33.97 7.72
N LEU A 10 -9.37 33.09 8.46
CA LEU A 10 -8.78 31.87 7.91
C LEU A 10 -9.84 30.87 7.44
N MET A 11 -10.94 30.72 8.19
CA MET A 11 -12.08 29.86 7.82
C MET A 11 -12.83 30.38 6.59
N SER A 12 -12.90 31.70 6.39
CA SER A 12 -13.55 32.29 5.21
C SER A 12 -12.78 32.08 3.90
N LYS A 13 -11.48 31.76 3.97
CA LYS A 13 -10.61 31.49 2.82
C LYS A 13 -10.44 30.01 2.50
N LEU A 14 -10.93 29.11 3.37
CA LEU A 14 -10.93 27.69 3.09
C LEU A 14 -12.04 27.38 2.07
N PRO A 15 -11.80 26.50 1.08
CA PRO A 15 -12.88 25.97 0.27
C PRO A 15 -13.98 25.41 1.19
N PRO A 16 -15.26 25.46 0.80
CA PRO A 16 -16.34 24.95 1.64
C PRO A 16 -15.96 23.54 2.08
N MET A 17 -15.87 23.30 3.40
CA MET A 17 -15.31 22.06 3.98
C MET A 17 -15.87 20.79 3.31
N GLY A 18 -17.16 20.80 2.93
CA GLY A 18 -17.78 19.73 2.16
C GLY A 18 -17.12 19.42 0.79
N LEU A 19 -16.67 20.43 0.03
CA LEU A 19 -15.93 20.23 -1.23
C LEU A 19 -14.57 19.58 -0.97
N PHE A 20 -13.84 20.04 0.04
CA PHE A 20 -12.57 19.44 0.44
C PHE A 20 -12.75 17.96 0.84
N ILE A 21 -13.74 17.66 1.69
CA ILE A 21 -14.06 16.30 2.11
C ILE A 21 -14.39 15.41 0.90
N ASN A 22 -15.16 15.92 -0.07
CA ASN A 22 -15.50 15.16 -1.28
C ASN A 22 -14.30 14.90 -2.19
N ILE A 23 -13.40 15.88 -2.36
CA ILE A 23 -12.17 15.71 -3.14
C ILE A 23 -11.27 14.67 -2.49
N VAL A 24 -11.03 14.78 -1.17
CA VAL A 24 -10.19 13.82 -0.44
C VAL A 24 -10.83 12.44 -0.45
N HIS A 25 -12.16 12.35 -0.29
CA HIS A 25 -12.88 11.09 -0.41
C HIS A 25 -12.69 10.43 -1.78
N ALA A 26 -12.83 11.19 -2.88
CA ALA A 26 -12.61 10.68 -4.22
C ALA A 26 -11.18 10.18 -4.40
N PHE A 27 -10.19 10.94 -3.94
CA PHE A 27 -8.79 10.56 -4.00
C PHE A 27 -8.49 9.27 -3.23
N VAL A 28 -8.99 9.14 -1.99
CA VAL A 28 -8.85 7.93 -1.17
C VAL A 28 -9.53 6.73 -1.84
N THR A 29 -10.74 6.92 -2.40
CA THR A 29 -11.50 5.86 -3.06
C THR A 29 -10.80 5.36 -4.32
N ILE A 30 -10.29 6.27 -5.16
CA ILE A 30 -9.52 5.92 -6.36
C ILE A 30 -8.22 5.19 -5.95
N SER A 31 -7.53 5.66 -4.91
CA SER A 31 -6.30 5.03 -4.42
C SER A 31 -6.57 3.60 -3.93
N LEU A 32 -7.64 3.38 -3.17
CA LEU A 32 -8.07 2.05 -2.72
C LEU A 32 -8.43 1.14 -3.89
N ALA A 33 -9.14 1.66 -4.90
CA ALA A 33 -9.50 0.91 -6.10
C ALA A 33 -8.26 0.48 -6.89
N LEU A 34 -7.28 1.38 -7.06
CA LEU A 34 -6.00 1.07 -7.72
C LEU A 34 -5.21 0.01 -6.94
N MET A 35 -5.10 0.15 -5.62
CA MET A 35 -4.41 -0.84 -4.78
C MET A 35 -5.09 -2.22 -4.85
N THR A 36 -6.42 -2.25 -4.79
CA THR A 36 -7.20 -3.49 -4.92
C THR A 36 -7.01 -4.11 -6.31
N GLY A 37 -7.00 -3.30 -7.37
CA GLY A 37 -6.73 -3.76 -8.73
C GLY A 37 -5.35 -4.39 -8.87
N ILE A 38 -4.31 -3.73 -8.36
CA ILE A 38 -2.94 -4.26 -8.38
C ILE A 38 -2.84 -5.57 -7.59
N ALA A 39 -3.42 -5.63 -6.39
CA ALA A 39 -3.42 -6.84 -5.56
C ALA A 39 -4.16 -8.00 -6.27
N LEU A 40 -5.30 -7.72 -6.90
CA LEU A 40 -6.07 -8.70 -7.64
C LEU A 40 -5.31 -9.20 -8.88
N THR A 41 -4.66 -8.30 -9.62
CA THR A 41 -3.82 -8.67 -10.77
C THR A 41 -2.63 -9.53 -10.34
N MET A 42 -1.99 -9.21 -9.22
CA MET A 42 -0.94 -10.05 -8.64
C MET A 42 -1.44 -11.47 -8.35
N TYR A 43 -2.60 -11.58 -7.69
CA TYR A 43 -3.14 -12.87 -7.28
C TYR A 43 -3.67 -13.71 -8.46
N LEU A 44 -4.42 -13.10 -9.37
CA LEU A 44 -5.08 -13.83 -10.47
C LEU A 44 -4.14 -14.13 -11.65
N TRP A 45 -3.12 -13.31 -11.89
CA TRP A 45 -2.28 -13.44 -13.08
C TRP A 45 -0.83 -13.73 -12.73
N ILE A 46 -0.20 -12.92 -11.89
CA ILE A 46 1.25 -13.01 -11.65
C ILE A 46 1.60 -14.31 -10.91
N VAL A 47 0.87 -14.66 -9.84
CA VAL A 47 1.14 -15.89 -9.06
C VAL A 47 0.98 -17.17 -9.90
N PRO A 48 -0.06 -17.34 -10.74
CA PRO A 48 -0.17 -18.46 -11.67
C PRO A 48 0.95 -18.49 -12.72
N ILE A 49 1.31 -17.35 -13.31
CA ILE A 49 2.40 -17.28 -14.30
C ILE A 49 3.73 -17.75 -13.69
N ILE A 50 4.03 -17.31 -12.46
CA ILE A 50 5.21 -17.78 -11.73
C ILE A 50 5.15 -19.30 -11.51
N HIS A 51 3.99 -19.86 -11.18
CA HIS A 51 3.84 -21.30 -10.98
C HIS A 51 4.10 -22.14 -12.24
N ILE A 52 3.78 -21.60 -13.42
CA ILE A 52 3.94 -22.27 -14.72
C ILE A 52 5.40 -22.30 -15.18
N ALA A 53 6.29 -21.45 -14.64
CA ALA A 53 7.68 -21.41 -15.06
C ALA A 53 8.36 -22.80 -14.90
N PRO A 54 9.21 -23.22 -15.86
CA PRO A 54 9.75 -24.58 -15.88
C PRO A 54 10.81 -24.83 -14.80
N ASP A 55 11.53 -23.79 -14.39
CA ASP A 55 12.68 -23.91 -13.49
C ASP A 55 12.47 -23.16 -12.17
N SER A 56 12.85 -23.79 -11.07
CA SER A 56 12.71 -23.27 -9.70
C SER A 56 13.50 -21.98 -9.48
N SER A 57 14.67 -21.81 -10.13
CA SER A 57 15.44 -20.56 -10.04
C SER A 57 14.68 -19.40 -10.69
N THR A 58 14.07 -19.64 -11.84
CA THR A 58 13.23 -18.65 -12.52
C THR A 58 12.00 -18.28 -11.69
N LYS A 59 11.34 -19.25 -11.03
CA LYS A 59 10.21 -18.99 -10.12
C LYS A 59 10.60 -18.05 -9.00
N ILE A 60 11.70 -18.36 -8.31
CA ILE A 60 12.19 -17.58 -7.18
C ILE A 60 12.57 -16.16 -7.64
N LYS A 61 13.30 -16.01 -8.76
CA LYS A 61 13.68 -14.69 -9.29
C LYS A 61 12.46 -13.83 -9.65
N GLN A 62 11.46 -14.39 -10.32
CA GLN A 62 10.24 -13.66 -10.68
C GLN A 62 9.43 -13.27 -9.43
N PHE A 63 9.32 -14.20 -8.48
CA PHE A 63 8.63 -13.96 -7.22
C PHE A 63 9.32 -12.87 -6.38
N THR A 64 10.63 -12.97 -6.18
CA THR A 64 11.42 -11.99 -5.42
C THR A 64 11.32 -10.60 -6.06
N ARG A 65 11.45 -10.51 -7.39
CA ARG A 65 11.33 -9.21 -8.09
C ARG A 65 9.93 -8.61 -7.95
N ASN A 66 8.88 -9.42 -8.06
CA ASN A 66 7.51 -8.94 -7.86
C ASN A 66 7.28 -8.47 -6.41
N THR A 67 7.83 -9.19 -5.44
CA THR A 67 7.69 -8.87 -4.01
C THR A 67 8.48 -7.62 -3.64
N ASP A 68 9.68 -7.44 -4.19
CA ASP A 68 10.48 -6.21 -4.02
C ASP A 68 9.77 -4.97 -4.58
N LEU A 69 9.16 -5.09 -5.76
CA LEU A 69 8.34 -4.01 -6.32
C LEU A 69 7.13 -3.69 -5.42
N GLY A 70 6.47 -4.72 -4.89
CA GLY A 70 5.40 -4.55 -3.90
C GLY A 70 5.89 -3.83 -2.65
N ALA A 71 7.00 -4.28 -2.06
CA ALA A 71 7.59 -3.65 -0.88
C ALA A 71 8.01 -2.20 -1.13
N ARG A 72 8.53 -1.88 -2.32
CA ARG A 72 9.01 -0.53 -2.65
C ARG A 72 7.87 0.47 -2.87
N TYR A 73 6.78 0.06 -3.51
CA TYR A 73 5.70 0.97 -3.91
C TYR A 73 4.43 0.85 -3.07
N GLN A 74 4.06 -0.35 -2.65
CA GLN A 74 2.79 -0.61 -1.95
C GLN A 74 2.90 -0.34 -0.45
N HIS A 75 4.03 -0.65 0.17
CA HIS A 75 4.20 -0.51 1.63
C HIS A 75 4.21 0.94 2.14
N PRO A 76 4.83 1.93 1.46
CA PRO A 76 4.68 3.33 1.85
C PRO A 76 3.21 3.76 1.80
N MET A 77 2.47 3.31 0.78
CA MET A 77 1.05 3.60 0.63
C MET A 77 0.20 2.93 1.70
N SER A 78 0.50 1.68 2.09
CA SER A 78 -0.22 0.94 3.14
C SER A 78 -0.08 1.60 4.52
N LYS A 79 1.01 2.34 4.77
CA LYS A 79 1.20 3.15 5.99
C LYS A 79 0.48 4.50 5.95
N ILE A 80 0.49 5.17 4.80
CA ILE A 80 -0.07 6.52 4.67
C ILE A 80 -1.61 6.49 4.60
N LEU A 81 -2.19 5.52 3.88
CA LEU A 81 -3.64 5.44 3.67
C LEU A 81 -4.47 5.42 4.96
N PRO A 82 -4.16 4.57 5.96
CA PRO A 82 -4.94 4.50 7.19
C PRO A 82 -4.94 5.84 7.96
N VAL A 83 -3.82 6.55 7.94
CA VAL A 83 -3.69 7.89 8.55
C VAL A 83 -4.57 8.90 7.82
N LEU A 84 -4.56 8.89 6.48
CA LEU A 84 -5.41 9.77 5.67
C LEU A 84 -6.90 9.47 5.88
N ILE A 85 -7.29 8.19 5.94
CA ILE A 85 -8.66 7.77 6.21
C ILE A 85 -9.09 8.21 7.61
N PHE A 86 -8.20 8.12 8.60
CA PHE A 86 -8.47 8.58 9.96
C PHE A 86 -8.68 10.10 10.02
N LEU A 87 -7.81 10.87 9.38
CA LEU A 87 -7.95 12.33 9.27
C LEU A 87 -9.25 12.71 8.55
N LEU A 88 -9.61 11.96 7.50
CA LEU A 88 -10.88 12.14 6.80
C LEU A 88 -12.08 11.82 7.71
N ALA A 89 -11.99 10.78 8.54
CA ALA A 89 -13.02 10.43 9.51
C ALA A 89 -13.22 11.56 10.55
N ILE A 90 -12.14 12.12 11.10
CA ILE A 90 -12.19 13.26 12.03
C ILE A 90 -12.79 14.48 11.35
N THR A 91 -12.29 14.84 10.17
CA THR A 91 -12.76 16.02 9.44
C THR A 91 -14.25 15.91 9.09
N THR A 92 -14.69 14.71 8.69
CA THR A 92 -16.11 14.42 8.41
C THR A 92 -16.97 14.43 9.67
N TYR A 93 -16.44 14.01 10.82
CA TYR A 93 -17.14 14.05 12.09
C TYR A 93 -17.39 15.50 12.57
N MET A 94 -16.43 16.39 12.33
CA MET A 94 -16.52 17.81 12.67
C MET A 94 -17.43 18.63 11.72
N GLU A 95 -17.90 18.04 10.63
CA GLU A 95 -18.76 18.70 9.65
C GLU A 95 -20.15 19.00 10.22
N THR A 96 -20.67 20.20 9.93
CA THR A 96 -21.98 20.65 10.41
C THR A 96 -23.12 20.04 9.58
N ASN A 97 -22.86 19.71 8.31
CA ASN A 97 -23.84 19.06 7.45
C ASN A 97 -24.09 17.61 7.90
N HIS A 98 -25.31 17.36 8.40
CA HIS A 98 -25.73 16.06 8.91
C HIS A 98 -25.55 14.91 7.90
N PHE A 99 -25.78 15.15 6.60
CA PHE A 99 -25.66 14.12 5.57
C PHE A 99 -24.21 13.67 5.36
N LEU A 100 -23.27 14.63 5.31
CA LEU A 100 -21.85 14.32 5.24
C LEU A 100 -21.37 13.66 6.52
N LYS A 101 -21.83 14.17 7.68
CA LYS A 101 -21.43 13.66 8.99
C LYS A 101 -21.59 12.15 9.05
N TRP A 102 -22.76 11.58 8.75
CA TRP A 102 -23.00 10.12 8.82
C TRP A 102 -21.93 9.22 8.17
N ARG A 103 -21.21 9.72 7.16
CA ARG A 103 -20.15 8.98 6.47
C ARG A 103 -18.91 8.74 7.34
N TRP A 104 -18.74 9.49 8.44
CA TRP A 104 -17.60 9.36 9.35
C TRP A 104 -17.43 7.93 9.89
N ILE A 105 -18.54 7.22 10.12
CA ILE A 105 -18.54 5.83 10.59
C ILE A 105 -17.92 4.89 9.55
N ASN A 106 -18.20 5.10 8.27
CA ASN A 106 -17.64 4.27 7.19
C ASN A 106 -16.12 4.44 7.09
N TYR A 107 -15.62 5.66 7.26
CA TYR A 107 -14.17 5.92 7.27
C TYR A 107 -13.51 5.32 8.51
N LEU A 108 -14.16 5.42 9.67
CA LEU A 108 -13.64 4.77 10.88
C LEU A 108 -13.58 3.24 10.72
N ALA A 109 -14.63 2.63 10.18
CA ALA A 109 -14.66 1.20 9.90
C ALA A 109 -13.55 0.80 8.92
N ALA A 110 -13.34 1.57 7.84
CA ALA A 110 -12.26 1.34 6.88
C ALA A 110 -10.86 1.49 7.52
N MET A 111 -10.69 2.43 8.45
CA MET A 111 -9.44 2.55 9.20
C MET A 111 -9.20 1.31 10.07
N ILE A 112 -10.21 0.85 10.80
CA ILE A 112 -10.11 -0.33 11.68
C ILE A 112 -9.76 -1.59 10.87
N THR A 113 -10.33 -1.76 9.67
CA THR A 113 -10.00 -2.91 8.82
C THR A 113 -8.58 -2.83 8.25
N MET A 114 -8.06 -1.63 7.98
CA MET A 114 -6.71 -1.44 7.46
C MET A 114 -5.62 -1.42 8.54
N ALA A 115 -5.93 -1.00 9.77
CA ALA A 115 -4.99 -0.90 10.89
C ALA A 115 -4.14 -2.18 11.13
N PRO A 116 -4.70 -3.40 11.08
CA PRO A 116 -3.90 -4.62 11.29
C PRO A 116 -2.97 -4.96 10.12
N ILE A 117 -3.15 -4.37 8.93
CA ILE A 117 -2.37 -4.71 7.73
C ILE A 117 -0.89 -4.39 7.94
N GLY A 118 -0.55 -3.19 8.43
CA GLY A 118 0.85 -2.78 8.60
C GLY A 118 1.65 -3.69 9.54
N PRO A 119 1.15 -3.99 10.76
CA PRO A 119 1.78 -4.97 11.65
C PRO A 119 1.87 -6.36 11.03
N TRP A 120 0.82 -6.82 10.34
CA TRP A 120 0.83 -8.13 9.67
C TRP A 120 1.90 -8.21 8.57
N GLU A 121 2.00 -7.19 7.71
CA GLU A 121 3.04 -7.09 6.66
C GLU A 121 4.44 -7.16 7.27
N THR A 122 4.66 -6.47 8.39
CA THR A 122 5.96 -6.42 9.07
C THR A 122 6.37 -7.76 9.68
N VAL A 123 5.42 -8.46 10.30
CA VAL A 123 5.69 -9.72 11.01
C VAL A 123 5.74 -10.92 10.08
N THR A 124 4.94 -10.92 9.00
CA THR A 124 4.77 -12.10 8.15
C THR A 124 5.39 -11.94 6.77
N VAL A 125 5.14 -10.83 6.09
CA VAL A 125 5.51 -10.67 4.67
C VAL A 125 7.00 -10.37 4.51
N PHE A 126 7.57 -9.44 5.29
CA PHE A 126 8.99 -9.07 5.13
C PHE A 126 9.97 -10.21 5.46
N PRO A 127 9.81 -10.96 6.56
CA PRO A 127 10.72 -12.07 6.85
C PRO A 127 10.67 -13.17 5.77
N ILE A 128 9.50 -13.37 5.15
CA ILE A 128 9.35 -14.31 4.03
C ILE A 128 10.11 -13.79 2.80
N ASN A 129 10.03 -12.50 2.49
CA ASN A 129 10.76 -11.89 1.38
C ASN A 129 12.28 -11.96 1.57
N ASP A 130 12.76 -11.72 2.79
CA ASP A 130 14.18 -11.81 3.14
C ASP A 130 14.71 -13.23 2.93
N LYS A 131 13.97 -14.24 3.43
CA LYS A 131 14.31 -15.66 3.22
C LYS A 131 14.30 -16.05 1.75
N MET A 132 13.37 -15.54 0.95
CA MET A 132 13.33 -15.84 -0.48
C MET A 132 14.48 -15.19 -1.25
N THR A 133 14.90 -14.00 -0.84
CA THR A 133 16.08 -13.34 -1.40
C THR A 133 17.35 -14.13 -1.07
N GLU A 134 17.47 -14.62 0.16
CA GLU A 134 18.56 -15.49 0.58
C GLU A 134 18.60 -16.81 -0.22
N MET A 135 17.46 -17.48 -0.39
CA MET A 135 17.36 -18.69 -1.22
C MET A 135 17.71 -18.43 -2.68
N GLY A 136 17.28 -17.29 -3.25
CA GLY A 136 17.64 -16.88 -4.61
C GLY A 136 19.15 -16.68 -4.78
N ASN A 137 19.80 -16.02 -3.81
CA ASN A 137 21.24 -15.81 -3.82
C ASN A 137 22.02 -17.13 -3.65
N ALA A 138 21.58 -18.02 -2.76
CA ALA A 138 22.20 -19.32 -2.56
C ALA A 138 22.12 -20.21 -3.82
N LEU A 139 20.99 -20.19 -4.53
CA LEU A 139 20.82 -20.90 -5.80
C LEU A 139 21.75 -20.35 -6.90
N GLU A 140 21.89 -19.03 -6.99
CA GLU A 140 22.78 -18.42 -7.98
C GLU A 140 24.25 -18.72 -7.69
N GLN A 141 24.66 -18.65 -6.41
CA GLN A 141 26.00 -19.02 -5.98
C GLN A 141 26.30 -20.49 -6.26
N SER A 142 25.36 -21.39 -5.94
CA SER A 142 25.46 -22.83 -6.23
C SER A 142 25.64 -23.10 -7.73
N LYS A 143 24.87 -22.43 -8.60
CA LYS A 143 25.01 -22.53 -10.05
C LYS A 143 26.41 -22.09 -10.51
N ARG A 144 26.92 -20.96 -10.00
CA ARG A 144 28.28 -20.47 -10.33
C ARG A 144 29.37 -21.45 -9.90
N THR A 145 29.24 -22.09 -8.73
CA THR A 145 30.20 -23.09 -8.27
C THR A 145 30.16 -24.41 -9.05
N MET A 146 28.99 -24.84 -9.54
CA MET A 146 28.86 -26.11 -10.27
C MET A 146 29.19 -26.00 -11.77
N PHE A 147 28.88 -24.87 -12.39
CA PHE A 147 28.99 -24.72 -13.85
C PHE A 147 30.06 -23.70 -14.30
N GLY A 148 30.76 -23.06 -13.36
CA GLY A 148 31.63 -21.93 -13.66
C GLY A 148 30.84 -20.65 -13.92
N ASP A 149 31.50 -19.50 -13.93
CA ASP A 149 30.86 -18.26 -14.38
C ASP A 149 30.72 -18.34 -15.90
N GLU A 150 29.50 -18.23 -16.43
CA GLU A 150 29.27 -18.17 -17.90
C GLU A 150 30.05 -17.00 -18.54
N ARG A 151 30.52 -16.03 -17.74
CA ARG A 151 31.38 -14.91 -18.14
C ARG A 151 32.87 -15.26 -18.32
N ASP A 152 33.30 -16.44 -17.85
CA ASP A 152 34.67 -16.94 -18.05
C ASP A 152 34.79 -17.82 -19.31
N ALA A 153 33.69 -17.99 -20.06
CA ALA A 153 33.62 -18.78 -21.29
C ALA A 153 33.68 -17.93 -22.59
N GLU A 154 33.87 -16.61 -22.48
CA GLU A 154 34.20 -15.68 -23.57
C GLU A 154 35.66 -15.22 -23.49
#